data_AF-A0A382WIM6-F1
#
_entry.id   AF-A0A382WIM6-F1
#
_cell.length_a   1.000
_cell.length_b   1.000
_cell.length_c   1.000
_cell.angle_alpha   90.00
_cell.angle_beta   90.00
_cell.angle_gamma   90.00
#
_symmetry.space_group_name_H-M   'P 1'
#
loop_
_entity.id
_entity.type
_entity.pdbx_description
1 polymer ?
#
loop_
_entity_poly.entity_id
_entity_poly.type
_entity_poly.pdbx_seq_one_letter_code
_entity_poly.pdbx_strand_id
1 'polypeptide(L)'
;MNRHIAYFSFLLLIQTSTSLAQNDSALRCQTLINLSLTDTTMSSAEVVTANSFSAPNSNNVMSMPAFCRVVGVTTPAVNFEVWLPMENWNGKYNGVGNGGMAGSISYGAMAGALRR
;
A
#
# COMPACT_ATOMS: atom_id res chain seq x y z
N MET A 1 -15.66 1.83 72.67
CA MET A 1 -14.72 2.95 72.81
C MET A 1 -13.38 2.54 72.18
N ASN A 2 -12.91 3.35 71.23
CA ASN A 2 -11.57 3.40 70.61
C ASN A 2 -11.11 2.21 69.74
N ARG A 3 -11.12 2.29 68.39
CA ARG A 3 -10.34 3.08 67.39
C ARG A 3 -9.03 2.38 66.99
N HIS A 4 -9.00 1.79 65.78
CA HIS A 4 -7.79 1.74 64.92
C HIS A 4 -8.17 1.82 63.43
N ILE A 5 -7.64 2.88 62.82
CA ILE A 5 -7.47 3.19 61.38
C ILE A 5 -6.34 2.23 60.91
N ALA A 6 -6.27 1.63 59.71
CA ALA A 6 -6.13 2.24 58.40
C ALA A 6 -5.74 1.20 57.33
N TYR A 7 -6.13 1.45 56.08
CA TYR A 7 -5.44 1.09 54.82
C TYR A 7 -5.06 -0.38 54.56
N PHE A 8 -5.92 -1.10 53.82
CA PHE A 8 -5.49 -2.24 53.00
C PHE A 8 -5.71 -1.91 51.51
N SER A 9 -4.65 -1.33 50.95
CA SER A 9 -4.16 -1.46 49.58
C SER A 9 -5.17 -1.88 48.51
N PHE A 10 -5.63 -0.89 47.74
CA PHE A 10 -6.27 -1.10 46.44
C PHE A 10 -5.19 -1.61 45.47
N LEU A 11 -5.19 -2.91 45.17
CA LEU A 11 -4.38 -3.51 44.12
C LEU A 11 -4.85 -2.96 42.77
N LEU A 12 -4.17 -1.92 42.30
CA LEU A 12 -4.36 -1.36 40.96
C LEU A 12 -3.78 -2.36 39.95
N LEU A 13 -4.65 -3.10 39.25
CA LEU A 13 -4.27 -3.89 38.08
C LEU A 13 -3.74 -2.92 37.01
N ILE A 14 -2.42 -2.89 36.82
CA ILE A 14 -1.78 -2.18 35.72
C ILE A 14 -2.15 -2.93 34.44
N GLN A 15 -3.21 -2.51 33.77
CA GLN A 15 -3.54 -2.97 32.42
C GLN A 15 -2.54 -2.34 31.45
N THR A 16 -1.53 -3.10 31.04
CA THR A 16 -0.63 -2.69 29.95
C THR A 16 -1.37 -2.85 28.64
N SER A 17 -1.94 -1.76 28.13
CA SER A 17 -2.46 -1.70 26.76
C SER A 17 -1.29 -1.74 25.79
N THR A 18 -0.98 -2.91 25.23
CA THR A 18 -0.05 -3.02 24.11
C THR A 18 -0.71 -2.46 22.86
N SER A 19 -0.33 -1.25 22.47
CA SER A 19 -0.72 -0.66 21.19
C SER A 19 -0.04 -1.45 20.07
N LEU A 20 -0.81 -2.20 19.28
CA LEU A 20 -0.30 -2.69 17.99
C LEU A 20 -0.11 -1.46 17.11
N ALA A 21 1.13 -1.09 16.83
CA ALA A 21 1.45 -0.14 15.77
C ALA A 21 1.03 -0.80 14.45
N GLN A 22 -0.21 -0.54 14.05
CA GLN A 22 -0.76 -1.01 12.80
C GLN A 22 0.04 -0.33 11.69
N ASN A 23 0.58 -1.13 10.77
CA ASN A 23 1.45 -0.66 9.69
C ASN A 23 0.65 0.30 8.80
N ASP A 24 0.68 1.59 9.12
CA ASP A 24 -0.19 2.63 8.56
C ASP A 24 -0.10 2.65 7.02
N SER A 25 1.11 2.48 6.48
CA SER A 25 1.35 2.45 5.04
C SER A 25 0.55 1.36 4.31
N ALA A 26 0.37 0.18 4.91
CA ALA A 26 -0.39 -0.91 4.28
C ALA A 26 -1.89 -0.61 4.25
N LEU A 27 -2.43 -0.07 5.36
CA LEU A 27 -3.83 0.36 5.42
C LEU A 27 -4.08 1.56 4.50
N ARG A 28 -3.14 2.51 4.44
CA ARG A 28 -3.18 3.66 3.53
C ARG A 28 -3.15 3.23 2.07
N CYS A 29 -2.37 2.21 1.73
CA CYS A 29 -2.44 1.61 0.40
C CYS A 29 -3.83 1.06 0.10
N GLN A 30 -4.34 0.18 0.98
CA GLN A 30 -5.65 -0.47 0.79
C GLN A 30 -6.79 0.53 0.68
N THR A 31 -6.77 1.61 1.46
CA THR A 31 -7.81 2.64 1.46
C THR A 31 -7.86 3.48 0.17
N LEU A 32 -6.83 3.44 -0.69
CA LEU A 32 -6.85 4.10 -2.00
C LEU A 32 -7.93 3.54 -2.93
N ILE A 33 -8.44 2.33 -2.68
CA ILE A 33 -9.59 1.79 -3.40
C ILE A 33 -10.83 2.70 -3.30
N ASN A 34 -10.93 3.49 -2.23
CA ASN A 34 -12.06 4.40 -1.97
C ASN A 34 -11.86 5.80 -2.59
N LEU A 35 -10.77 6.03 -3.32
CA LEU A 35 -10.53 7.32 -3.94
C LEU A 35 -11.57 7.59 -5.05
N SER A 36 -12.34 8.67 -4.89
CA SER A 36 -13.31 9.11 -5.89
C SER A 36 -12.68 10.12 -6.83
N LEU A 37 -12.63 9.76 -8.11
CA LEU A 37 -12.17 10.62 -9.20
C LEU A 37 -13.21 10.58 -10.32
N THR A 38 -13.39 11.70 -11.02
CA THR A 38 -14.29 11.77 -12.17
C THR A 38 -13.91 10.71 -13.21
N ASP A 39 -14.92 10.03 -13.75
CA ASP A 39 -14.77 9.08 -14.85
C ASP A 39 -13.81 7.91 -14.58
N THR A 40 -13.52 7.62 -13.31
CA THR A 40 -12.50 6.65 -12.92
C THR A 40 -13.00 5.71 -11.85
N THR A 41 -12.76 4.42 -12.04
CA THR A 41 -13.03 3.37 -11.04
C THR A 41 -11.72 2.73 -10.62
N MET A 42 -11.46 2.68 -9.31
CA MET A 42 -10.36 1.90 -8.76
C MET A 42 -10.81 0.44 -8.62
N SER A 43 -10.08 -0.49 -9.23
CA SER A 43 -10.39 -1.93 -9.22
C SER A 43 -9.69 -2.67 -8.09
N SER A 44 -8.46 -2.28 -7.74
CA SER A 44 -7.75 -2.80 -6.57
C SER A 44 -6.71 -1.82 -6.06
N ALA A 45 -6.36 -1.97 -4.78
CA ALA A 45 -5.25 -1.26 -4.14
C ALA A 45 -4.60 -2.20 -3.11
N GLU A 46 -3.43 -2.74 -3.45
CA GLU A 46 -2.82 -3.85 -2.73
C GLU A 46 -1.32 -3.64 -2.51
N VAL A 47 -0.82 -4.07 -1.35
CA VAL A 47 0.61 -4.10 -1.09
C VAL A 47 1.21 -5.32 -1.78
N VAL A 48 2.17 -5.08 -2.65
CA VAL A 48 2.99 -6.10 -3.29
C VAL A 48 4.33 -6.16 -2.57
N THR A 49 4.68 -7.35 -2.09
CA THR A 49 5.94 -7.57 -1.37
C THR A 49 7.15 -7.44 -2.31
N ALA A 50 8.31 -7.11 -1.74
CA ALA A 50 9.53 -6.95 -2.53
C ALA A 50 9.84 -8.25 -3.30
N ASN A 51 10.22 -8.11 -4.57
CA ASN A 51 10.60 -9.22 -5.45
C ASN A 51 9.56 -10.36 -5.51
N SER A 52 8.26 -10.06 -5.52
CA SER A 52 7.21 -11.09 -5.66
C SER A 52 6.28 -10.90 -6.87
N PHE A 53 6.37 -9.77 -7.56
CA PHE A 53 5.49 -9.46 -8.69
C PHE A 53 5.97 -10.12 -9.99
N SER A 54 5.04 -10.82 -10.64
CA SER A 54 5.16 -11.26 -12.04
C SER A 54 4.07 -10.58 -12.87
N ALA A 55 4.43 -10.10 -14.06
CA ALA A 55 3.46 -9.49 -14.97
C ALA A 55 2.41 -10.53 -15.42
N PRO A 56 1.18 -10.09 -15.79
CA PRO A 56 0.20 -10.97 -16.42
C PRO A 56 0.83 -11.74 -17.60
N ASN A 57 0.53 -13.03 -17.68
CA ASN A 57 1.09 -13.95 -18.69
C ASN A 57 2.63 -14.13 -18.63
N SER A 58 3.26 -13.79 -17.50
CA SER A 58 4.68 -14.04 -17.24
C SER A 58 4.87 -14.77 -15.92
N ASN A 59 5.82 -15.69 -15.88
CA ASN A 59 6.29 -16.32 -14.65
C ASN A 59 7.60 -15.70 -14.13
N ASN A 60 8.10 -14.65 -14.80
CA ASN A 60 9.34 -14.00 -14.41
C ASN A 60 9.06 -12.98 -13.30
N VAL A 61 9.54 -13.30 -12.10
CA VAL A 61 9.47 -12.41 -10.95
C VAL A 61 10.45 -11.27 -11.14
N MET A 62 9.95 -10.04 -11.13
CA MET A 62 10.77 -8.85 -11.31
C MET A 62 11.40 -8.40 -9.99
N SER A 63 12.68 -8.00 -10.06
CA SER A 63 13.36 -7.40 -8.90
C SER A 63 12.94 -5.94 -8.72
N MET A 64 12.33 -5.62 -7.59
CA MET A 64 11.86 -4.29 -7.21
C MET A 64 11.54 -4.23 -5.70
N PRO A 65 11.56 -3.02 -5.09
CA PRO A 65 11.13 -2.85 -3.70
C PRO A 65 9.64 -3.20 -3.51
N ALA A 66 9.21 -3.33 -2.26
CA ALA A 66 7.79 -3.44 -1.94
C ALA A 66 7.05 -2.15 -2.34
N PHE A 67 5.85 -2.28 -2.89
CA PHE A 67 5.08 -1.14 -3.41
C PHE A 67 3.57 -1.35 -3.22
N CYS A 68 2.83 -0.26 -3.13
CA CYS A 68 1.39 -0.23 -3.27
C CYS A 68 1.03 -0.22 -4.76
N ARG A 69 0.33 -1.25 -5.21
CA ARG A 69 -0.21 -1.39 -6.56
C ARG A 69 -1.65 -0.96 -6.57
N VAL A 70 -1.94 0.15 -7.24
CA VAL A 70 -3.31 0.61 -7.51
C VAL A 70 -3.62 0.29 -8.96
N VAL A 71 -4.74 -0.38 -9.20
CA VAL A 71 -5.25 -0.70 -10.54
C VAL A 71 -6.55 0.04 -10.74
N GLY A 72 -6.70 0.73 -11.87
CA GLY A 72 -7.91 1.47 -12.17
C GLY A 72 -8.23 1.52 -13.66
N VAL A 73 -9.45 1.98 -13.93
CA VAL A 73 -9.95 2.19 -15.28
C VAL A 73 -10.56 3.58 -15.36
N THR A 74 -10.12 4.37 -16.34
CA THR A 74 -10.72 5.64 -16.69
C THR A 74 -11.51 5.49 -17.99
N THR A 75 -12.74 6.00 -18.01
CA THR A 75 -13.62 5.90 -19.17
C THR A 75 -13.06 6.71 -20.36
N PRO A 76 -13.31 6.28 -21.60
CA PRO A 76 -14.17 5.15 -21.99
C PRO A 76 -13.49 3.76 -21.91
N ALA A 77 -12.15 3.65 -21.91
CA ALA A 77 -11.48 2.35 -22.07
C ALA A 77 -10.01 2.28 -21.60
N VAL A 78 -9.53 3.21 -20.77
CA VAL A 78 -8.11 3.27 -20.40
C VAL A 78 -7.87 2.53 -19.09
N ASN A 79 -7.24 1.36 -19.16
CA ASN A 79 -6.72 0.66 -17.98
C ASN A 79 -5.37 1.28 -17.59
N PHE A 80 -5.19 1.55 -16.30
CA PHE A 80 -3.94 2.09 -15.78
C PHE A 80 -3.55 1.43 -14.46
N GLU A 81 -2.26 1.58 -14.12
CA GLU A 81 -1.74 1.21 -12.82
C GLU A 81 -0.88 2.34 -12.26
N VAL A 82 -0.94 2.51 -10.94
CA VAL A 82 -0.04 3.40 -10.19
C VAL A 82 0.71 2.56 -9.17
N TRP A 83 2.04 2.63 -9.22
CA TRP A 83 2.92 1.89 -8.32
C TRP A 83 3.63 2.88 -7.40
N LEU A 84 3.30 2.84 -6.11
CA LEU A 84 3.86 3.74 -5.10
C LEU A 84 4.82 2.94 -4.21
N PRO A 85 6.10 3.28 -4.09
CA PRO A 85 7.01 2.55 -3.22
C PRO A 85 6.53 2.66 -1.76
N MET A 86 6.56 1.55 -1.02
CA MET A 86 6.11 1.52 0.38
C MET A 86 7.03 2.31 1.30
N GLU A 87 8.29 2.47 0.89
CA GLU A 87 9.35 3.15 1.64
C GLU A 87 10.23 3.94 0.66
N ASN A 88 10.98 4.92 1.18
CA ASN A 88 12.03 5.62 0.44
C ASN A 88 11.56 6.28 -0.88
N TRP A 89 10.34 6.81 -0.92
CA TRP A 89 9.89 7.59 -2.07
C TRP A 89 10.82 8.79 -2.28
N ASN A 90 11.42 8.87 -3.47
CA ASN A 90 12.36 9.92 -3.84
C ASN A 90 11.71 11.27 -4.23
N GLY A 91 10.39 11.41 -4.03
CA GLY A 91 9.63 12.63 -4.33
C GLY A 91 9.33 12.87 -5.81
N LYS A 92 9.64 11.91 -6.70
CA LYS A 92 9.42 12.04 -8.14
C LYS A 92 8.23 11.22 -8.61
N TYR A 93 7.52 11.77 -9.60
CA TYR A 93 6.55 11.04 -10.41
C TYR A 93 7.20 10.62 -11.72
N ASN A 94 6.92 9.40 -12.18
CA ASN A 94 7.41 8.89 -13.45
C ASN A 94 6.26 8.31 -14.27
N GLY A 95 5.95 8.93 -15.40
CA GLY A 95 4.94 8.44 -16.35
C GLY A 95 5.56 7.38 -17.27
N VAL A 96 4.99 6.17 -17.27
CA VAL A 96 5.36 5.09 -18.19
C VAL A 96 4.30 4.98 -19.28
N GLY A 97 4.74 4.91 -20.53
CA GLY A 97 3.89 4.67 -21.68
C GLY A 97 4.28 3.39 -22.40
N ASN A 98 3.68 3.20 -23.57
CA ASN A 98 4.01 2.11 -24.49
C ASN A 98 4.39 2.66 -25.86
N GLY A 99 4.91 1.80 -26.73
CA GLY A 99 5.22 2.13 -28.12
C GLY A 99 4.25 1.47 -29.11
N GLY A 100 4.10 2.08 -30.29
CA GLY A 100 3.28 1.52 -31.38
C GLY A 100 1.81 1.29 -30.99
N MET A 101 1.24 0.15 -31.39
CA MET A 101 -0.14 -0.25 -31.09
C MET A 101 -0.22 -1.29 -29.95
N ALA A 102 0.69 -1.23 -28.97
CA ALA A 102 0.96 -2.34 -28.04
C ALA A 102 -0.14 -2.67 -27.02
N GLY A 103 -1.14 -1.80 -26.78
CA GLY A 103 -2.37 -2.13 -26.03
C GLY A 103 -2.21 -2.78 -24.64
N SER A 104 -1.03 -2.66 -24.01
CA SER A 104 -0.64 -3.38 -22.79
C SER A 104 0.21 -2.48 -21.90
N ILE A 105 0.37 -2.79 -20.62
CA ILE A 105 1.23 -2.00 -19.71
C ILE A 105 2.66 -2.54 -19.75
N SER A 106 3.65 -1.66 -19.92
CA SER A 106 5.07 -2.02 -19.82
C SER A 106 5.51 -2.22 -18.36
N TYR A 107 5.20 -3.38 -17.79
CA TYR A 107 5.54 -3.72 -16.40
C TYR A 107 7.05 -3.68 -16.11
N GLY A 108 7.90 -4.03 -17.09
CA GLY A 108 9.35 -3.90 -16.95
C GLY A 108 9.80 -2.45 -16.77
N ALA A 109 9.16 -1.50 -17.47
CA ALA A 109 9.43 -0.07 -17.30
C ALA A 109 8.89 0.46 -15.96
N MET A 110 7.72 -0.02 -15.51
CA MET A 110 7.18 0.28 -14.18
C MET A 110 8.12 -0.19 -13.06
N ALA A 111 8.61 -1.43 -13.13
CA ALA A 111 9.60 -1.96 -12.18
C ALA A 111 10.93 -1.20 -12.24
N GLY A 112 11.33 -0.72 -13.42
CA GLY A 112 12.47 0.16 -13.61
C GLY A 112 12.29 1.53 -12.94
N ALA A 113 11.08 2.09 -12.96
CA ALA A 113 10.76 3.34 -12.30
C ALA A 113 10.84 3.25 -10.78
N LEU A 114 10.31 2.17 -10.19
CA LEU A 114 10.32 1.95 -8.73
C LEU A 114 11.73 1.82 -8.12
N ARG A 115 12.72 1.43 -8.93
CA ARG A 115 14.11 1.22 -8.46
C ARG A 115 14.95 2.49 -8.43
N ARG A 116 14.42 3.63 -8.90
CA ARG A 116 15.14 4.90 -9.03
C ARG A 116 14.92 5.82 -7.84
#